data_AF-A0A1X0JWE8-F1
#
_entry.id   AF-A0A1X0JWE8-F1
#
_cell.length_a   1.000
_cell.length_b   1.000
_cell.length_c   1.000
_cell.angle_alpha   90.00
_cell.angle_beta   90.00
_cell.angle_gamma   90.00
#
_symmetry.space_group_name_H-M   'P 1'
#
loop_
_entity.id
_entity.type
_entity.pdbx_description
1 polymer ?
#
loop_
_entity_poly.entity_id
_entity_poly.type
_entity_poly.pdbx_seq_one_letter_code
_entity_poly.pdbx_strand_id
1 'polypeptide(L)'
;MGRGRGRVGIGRPVRVARAGKWLGDRAGEWDIVCSWRMDRMSRSAIHVNKLFAWCLEHDKTVVSCSEGIDITTPVGRLIANVIAFLAEGELEAIRARVAASKRKLREVGRWGGGKPPYGYMAVPSEDGKGYRLAVDPLASTVVRRIVDDVLDGGSITRIARKLNEERT
;
A
#
# COMPACT_ATOMS: atom_id res chain seq x y z
N MET A 1 33.54 28.98 -13.20
CA MET A 1 32.34 29.37 -13.98
C MET A 1 31.54 28.10 -14.27
N GLY A 2 30.33 27.99 -13.69
CA GLY A 2 29.32 26.96 -14.01
C GLY A 2 29.48 25.59 -13.31
N ARG A 3 28.45 24.94 -12.77
CA ARG A 3 27.03 25.27 -12.54
C ARG A 3 26.56 24.43 -11.34
N GLY A 4 25.79 25.04 -10.44
CA GLY A 4 25.11 24.32 -9.37
C GLY A 4 24.06 23.35 -9.95
N ARG A 5 24.11 22.09 -9.51
CA ARG A 5 23.01 21.15 -9.70
C ARG A 5 22.05 21.30 -8.53
N GLY A 6 20.86 21.80 -8.83
CA GLY A 6 19.77 21.94 -7.89
C GLY A 6 19.38 20.59 -7.30
N ARG A 7 19.10 20.58 -5.99
CA ARG A 7 18.51 19.45 -5.28
C ARG A 7 17.10 19.22 -5.81
N VAL A 8 16.94 18.22 -6.68
CA VAL A 8 15.62 17.65 -6.97
C VAL A 8 15.16 16.89 -5.73
N GLY A 9 13.92 17.13 -5.32
CA GLY A 9 13.33 16.59 -4.10
C GLY A 9 13.45 15.07 -4.03
N ILE A 10 14.07 14.58 -2.96
CA ILE A 10 14.27 13.16 -2.67
C ILE A 10 12.90 12.54 -2.37
N GLY A 11 12.32 11.87 -3.36
CA GLY A 11 11.29 10.86 -3.12
C GLY A 11 11.87 9.80 -2.20
N ARG A 12 11.23 9.55 -1.04
CA ARG A 12 11.76 8.62 -0.03
C ARG A 12 12.04 7.25 -0.66
N PRO A 13 13.23 6.66 -0.45
CA PRO A 13 13.56 5.36 -1.02
C PRO A 13 12.68 4.25 -0.42
N VAL A 14 12.57 3.17 -1.18
CA VAL A 14 11.93 1.91 -0.79
C VAL A 14 12.45 1.49 0.58
N ARG A 15 11.56 1.27 1.56
CA ARG A 15 11.94 0.75 2.88
C ARG A 15 12.29 -0.73 2.78
N VAL A 16 13.51 -1.03 2.37
CA VAL A 16 14.15 -2.32 2.63
C VAL A 16 14.77 -2.22 4.02
N ALA A 17 14.27 -3.00 4.99
CA ALA A 17 14.47 -2.80 6.43
C ALA A 17 15.93 -2.69 6.90
N ARG A 18 16.92 -3.11 6.10
CA ARG A 18 18.36 -2.97 6.38
C ARG A 18 19.13 -2.03 5.44
N ALA A 19 18.62 -1.74 4.24
CA ALA A 19 19.37 -1.00 3.22
C ALA A 19 18.96 0.48 3.09
N GLY A 20 18.01 0.96 3.90
CA GLY A 20 17.39 2.29 3.72
C GLY A 20 18.36 3.48 3.67
N LYS A 21 19.51 3.42 4.36
CA LYS A 21 20.56 4.46 4.30
C LYS A 21 21.44 4.37 3.04
N TRP A 22 21.55 3.17 2.49
CA TRP A 22 22.39 2.86 1.32
C TRP A 22 21.70 3.23 0.01
N LEU A 23 20.38 3.07 -0.07
CA LEU A 23 19.54 3.46 -1.22
C LEU A 23 19.16 4.96 -1.20
N GLY A 24 19.91 5.79 -0.50
CA GLY A 24 19.61 7.22 -0.34
C GLY A 24 20.90 7.99 -0.15
N ASP A 25 21.20 8.36 1.09
CA ASP A 25 22.33 9.23 1.44
C ASP A 25 23.69 8.70 0.95
N ARG A 26 23.84 7.38 0.87
CA ARG A 26 25.09 6.72 0.45
C ARG A 26 25.04 6.15 -0.97
N ALA A 27 24.05 6.53 -1.78
CA ALA A 27 23.91 6.03 -3.15
C ALA A 27 25.15 6.32 -4.03
N GLY A 28 25.89 7.38 -3.74
CA GLY A 28 27.12 7.72 -4.45
C GLY A 28 28.33 6.83 -4.12
N GLU A 29 28.22 5.92 -3.15
CA GLU A 29 29.36 5.13 -2.65
C GLU A 29 29.41 3.70 -3.23
N TRP A 30 28.45 3.31 -4.06
CA TRP A 30 28.34 1.97 -4.60
C TRP A 30 27.60 1.99 -5.94
N ASP A 31 27.87 1.02 -6.82
CA ASP A 31 27.25 0.98 -8.16
C ASP A 31 26.41 -0.28 -8.38
N ILE A 32 26.69 -1.36 -7.63
CA ILE A 32 26.06 -2.66 -7.81
C ILE A 32 25.56 -3.22 -6.47
N VAL A 33 24.31 -3.69 -6.45
CA VAL A 33 23.74 -4.51 -5.37
C VAL A 33 23.80 -5.97 -5.80
N CYS A 34 24.55 -6.79 -5.08
CA CYS A 34 24.64 -8.22 -5.37
C CYS A 34 23.81 -9.04 -4.38
N SER A 35 23.17 -10.09 -4.87
CA SER A 35 22.53 -11.13 -4.05
C SER A 35 22.90 -12.52 -4.57
N TRP A 36 22.90 -13.51 -3.69
CA TRP A 36 23.06 -14.91 -4.11
C TRP A 36 21.87 -15.38 -4.97
N ARG A 37 20.65 -15.01 -4.56
CA ARG A 37 19.37 -15.28 -5.25
C ARG A 37 18.40 -14.11 -5.12
N MET A 38 17.45 -13.98 -6.04
CA MET A 38 16.41 -12.94 -6.04
C MET A 38 15.53 -13.02 -4.79
N ASP A 39 15.15 -14.25 -4.39
CA ASP A 39 14.31 -14.52 -3.22
C ASP A 39 14.92 -14.04 -1.89
N ARG A 40 16.23 -13.76 -1.88
CA ARG A 40 16.96 -13.25 -0.70
C ARG A 40 16.99 -11.73 -0.60
N MET A 41 16.62 -11.00 -1.66
CA MET A 41 16.56 -9.53 -1.62
C MET A 41 15.28 -9.03 -0.93
N SER A 42 14.16 -9.71 -1.14
CA SER A 42 12.89 -9.40 -0.48
C SER A 42 11.92 -10.57 -0.62
N ARG A 43 11.07 -10.77 0.40
CA ARG A 43 9.93 -11.71 0.36
C ARG A 43 8.74 -11.20 -0.46
N SER A 44 8.83 -10.02 -1.05
CA SER A 44 7.79 -9.39 -1.87
C SER A 44 8.34 -9.02 -3.23
N ALA A 45 7.78 -9.60 -4.29
CA ALA A 45 8.10 -9.28 -5.68
C ALA A 45 7.93 -7.78 -6.00
N ILE A 46 6.89 -7.15 -5.44
CA ILE A 46 6.64 -5.70 -5.58
C ILE A 46 7.83 -4.90 -5.04
N HIS A 47 8.42 -5.31 -3.91
CA HIS A 47 9.57 -4.60 -3.35
C HIS A 47 10.84 -4.82 -4.17
N VAL A 48 11.02 -6.00 -4.78
CA VAL A 48 12.14 -6.26 -5.69
C VAL A 48 12.01 -5.39 -6.95
N ASN A 49 10.82 -5.32 -7.56
CA ASN A 49 10.58 -4.45 -8.71
C ASN A 49 10.82 -2.97 -8.42
N LYS A 50 10.39 -2.49 -7.23
CA LYS A 50 10.68 -1.11 -6.81
C LYS A 50 12.17 -0.85 -6.61
N LEU A 51 12.92 -1.82 -6.10
CA LEU A 51 14.37 -1.73 -6.00
C LEU A 51 15.00 -1.64 -7.39
N PHE A 52 14.52 -2.42 -8.36
CA PHE A 52 15.01 -2.36 -9.74
C PHE A 52 14.75 -1.00 -10.39
N ALA A 53 13.52 -0.49 -10.32
CA ALA A 53 13.17 0.81 -10.87
C ALA A 53 14.05 1.93 -10.27
N TRP A 54 14.22 1.91 -8.95
CA TRP A 54 15.08 2.86 -8.26
C TRP A 54 16.54 2.77 -8.73
N CYS A 55 17.09 1.55 -8.85
CA CYS A 55 18.46 1.35 -9.32
C CYS A 55 18.65 1.89 -10.74
N LEU A 56 17.71 1.63 -11.65
CA LEU A 56 17.76 2.12 -13.03
C LEU A 56 17.76 3.67 -13.09
N GLU A 57 16.93 4.32 -12.28
CA GLU A 57 16.86 5.79 -12.20
C GLU A 57 18.15 6.44 -11.66
N HIS A 58 18.93 5.70 -10.88
CA HIS A 58 20.12 6.21 -10.18
C HIS A 58 21.44 5.70 -10.79
N ASP A 59 21.39 5.11 -11.99
CA ASP A 59 22.53 4.50 -12.67
C ASP A 59 23.22 3.42 -11.82
N LYS A 60 22.40 2.60 -11.16
CA LYS A 60 22.81 1.47 -10.33
C LYS A 60 22.32 0.15 -10.92
N THR A 61 22.99 -0.93 -10.56
CA THR A 61 22.70 -2.29 -11.05
C THR A 61 22.39 -3.24 -9.91
N VAL A 62 21.60 -4.29 -10.18
CA VAL A 62 21.39 -5.42 -9.27
C VAL A 62 21.87 -6.71 -9.93
N VAL A 63 22.66 -7.54 -9.24
CA VAL A 63 23.15 -8.82 -9.79
C VAL A 63 22.70 -9.97 -8.90
N SER A 64 22.23 -11.05 -9.52
CA SER A 64 21.96 -12.33 -8.83
C SER A 64 22.95 -13.39 -9.27
N CYS A 65 23.70 -13.95 -8.32
CA CYS A 65 24.81 -14.86 -8.62
C CYS A 65 24.35 -16.24 -9.12
N SER A 66 23.18 -16.74 -8.70
CA SER A 66 22.77 -18.11 -9.04
C SER A 66 21.71 -18.22 -10.14
N GLU A 67 21.04 -17.13 -10.50
CA GLU A 67 19.95 -17.16 -11.50
C GLU A 67 20.43 -16.85 -12.92
N GLY A 68 21.71 -16.52 -13.10
CA GLY A 68 22.31 -16.26 -14.43
C GLY A 68 21.75 -15.02 -15.14
N ILE A 69 20.86 -14.26 -14.50
CA ILE A 69 20.29 -13.04 -15.06
C ILE A 69 21.23 -11.88 -14.76
N ASP A 70 22.05 -11.55 -15.76
CA ASP A 70 22.83 -10.33 -15.77
C ASP A 70 22.02 -9.18 -16.40
N ILE A 71 21.42 -8.33 -15.55
CA ILE A 71 20.66 -7.15 -16.00
C ILE A 71 21.56 -5.97 -16.44
N THR A 72 22.88 -6.14 -16.48
CA THR A 72 23.76 -5.20 -17.20
C THR A 72 23.70 -5.42 -18.72
N THR A 73 23.25 -6.59 -19.15
CA THR A 73 23.08 -6.93 -20.57
C THR A 73 21.74 -6.44 -21.12
N PRO A 74 21.66 -6.09 -22.42
CA PRO A 74 20.40 -5.75 -23.07
C PRO A 74 19.32 -6.85 -22.92
N VAL A 75 19.73 -8.12 -22.98
CA VAL A 75 18.83 -9.27 -22.85
C VAL A 75 18.33 -9.42 -21.41
N GLY A 76 19.21 -9.28 -20.41
CA GLY A 76 18.81 -9.32 -19.00
C GLY A 76 17.86 -8.18 -18.63
N ARG A 77 18.09 -6.96 -19.15
CA ARG A 77 17.14 -5.83 -19.00
C ARG A 77 15.79 -6.12 -19.64
N LEU A 78 15.76 -6.71 -20.83
CA LEU A 78 14.52 -7.10 -21.49
C LEU A 78 13.71 -8.11 -20.66
N ILE A 79 14.37 -9.17 -20.18
CA ILE A 79 13.73 -10.20 -19.36
C ILE A 79 13.18 -9.60 -18.06
N ALA A 80 13.96 -8.73 -17.39
CA ALA A 80 13.53 -8.04 -16.18
C ALA A 80 12.28 -7.17 -16.42
N ASN A 81 12.24 -6.42 -17.52
CA ASN A 81 11.09 -5.59 -17.89
C ASN A 81 9.83 -6.43 -18.19
N VAL A 82 9.99 -7.58 -18.86
CA VAL A 82 8.87 -8.50 -19.10
C VAL A 82 8.32 -9.05 -17.79
N ILE A 83 9.18 -9.49 -16.87
CA ILE A 83 8.75 -9.99 -15.55
C ILE A 83 8.04 -8.89 -14.75
N ALA A 84 8.58 -7.66 -14.75
CA ALA A 84 7.97 -6.52 -14.08
C ALA A 84 6.57 -6.23 -14.64
N PHE A 85 6.43 -6.18 -15.96
CA PHE A 85 5.14 -5.97 -16.63
C PHE A 85 4.11 -7.07 -16.29
N LEU A 86 4.53 -8.33 -16.29
CA LEU A 86 3.65 -9.44 -15.90
C LEU A 86 3.20 -9.31 -14.44
N ALA A 87 4.11 -8.99 -13.53
CA ALA A 87 3.79 -8.79 -12.11
C ALA A 87 2.84 -7.60 -11.88
N GLU A 88 2.99 -6.52 -12.64
CA GLU A 88 2.06 -5.38 -12.63
C GLU A 88 0.67 -5.81 -13.11
N GLY A 89 0.59 -6.53 -14.24
CA GLY A 89 -0.66 -7.04 -14.78
C GLY A 89 -1.40 -7.98 -13.81
N GLU A 90 -0.68 -8.88 -13.13
CA GLU A 90 -1.27 -9.75 -12.10
C GLU A 90 -1.84 -8.94 -10.93
N LEU A 91 -1.12 -7.92 -10.47
CA LEU A 91 -1.58 -7.06 -9.38
C LEU A 91 -2.85 -6.27 -9.78
N GLU A 92 -2.89 -5.76 -11.01
CA GLU A 92 -4.07 -5.10 -11.56
C GLU A 92 -5.26 -6.05 -11.65
N ALA A 93 -5.06 -7.27 -12.13
CA ALA A 93 -6.09 -8.29 -12.18
C ALA A 93 -6.65 -8.65 -10.79
N ILE A 94 -5.78 -8.77 -9.77
CA ILE A 94 -6.18 -8.99 -8.38
C ILE A 94 -7.01 -7.80 -7.87
N ARG A 95 -6.56 -6.57 -8.12
CA ARG A 95 -7.29 -5.36 -7.70
C ARG A 95 -8.66 -5.29 -8.36
N ALA A 96 -8.75 -5.55 -9.66
CA ALA A 96 -10.00 -5.58 -10.40
C ALA A 96 -10.96 -6.64 -9.83
N ARG A 97 -10.45 -7.84 -9.54
CA ARG A 97 -11.23 -8.92 -8.92
C ARG A 97 -11.77 -8.52 -7.54
N VAL A 98 -10.92 -7.96 -6.68
CA VAL A 98 -11.34 -7.50 -5.34
C VAL A 98 -12.39 -6.39 -5.44
N ALA A 99 -12.22 -5.43 -6.36
CA ALA A 99 -13.19 -4.37 -6.59
C ALA A 99 -14.53 -4.93 -7.09
N ALA A 100 -14.50 -5.88 -8.02
CA ALA A 100 -15.70 -6.56 -8.53
C ALA A 100 -16.41 -7.34 -7.41
N SER A 101 -15.69 -8.09 -6.58
CA SER A 101 -16.26 -8.80 -5.42
C SER A 101 -16.89 -7.84 -4.42
N LYS A 102 -16.24 -6.72 -4.09
CA LYS A 102 -16.79 -5.69 -3.20
C LYS A 102 -18.05 -5.04 -3.78
N ARG A 103 -18.06 -4.74 -5.08
CA ARG A 103 -19.23 -4.22 -5.79
C ARG A 103 -20.39 -5.21 -5.70
N LYS A 104 -20.13 -6.49 -6.01
CA LYS A 104 -21.16 -7.53 -5.95
C LYS A 104 -21.75 -7.68 -4.55
N LEU A 105 -20.90 -7.67 -3.52
CA LEU A 105 -21.36 -7.73 -2.12
C LEU A 105 -22.27 -6.55 -1.76
N ARG A 106 -21.94 -5.33 -2.21
CA ARG A 106 -22.79 -4.15 -2.02
C ARG A 106 -24.14 -4.28 -2.72
N GLU A 107 -24.15 -4.77 -3.96
CA GLU A 107 -25.39 -5.00 -4.74
C GLU A 107 -26.33 -6.00 -4.04
N VAL A 108 -25.78 -7.04 -3.41
CA VAL A 108 -26.58 -8.04 -2.67
C VAL A 108 -26.74 -7.71 -1.17
N GLY A 109 -26.38 -6.49 -0.75
CA GLY A 109 -26.56 -6.04 0.64
C GLY A 109 -25.70 -6.77 1.69
N ARG A 110 -24.60 -7.42 1.28
CA ARG A 110 -23.73 -8.20 2.18
C ARG A 110 -22.49 -7.45 2.62
N TRP A 111 -22.10 -7.70 3.85
CA TRP A 111 -20.86 -7.22 4.46
C TRP A 111 -19.70 -8.15 4.09
N GLY A 112 -18.63 -7.56 3.53
CA GLY A 112 -17.45 -8.31 3.09
C GLY A 112 -16.49 -8.76 4.19
N GLY A 113 -16.86 -8.56 5.46
CA GLY A 113 -16.06 -8.96 6.62
C GLY A 113 -15.09 -7.89 7.13
N GLY A 114 -14.33 -8.24 8.17
CA GLY A 114 -13.50 -7.30 8.94
C GLY A 114 -14.29 -6.58 10.04
N LYS A 115 -13.63 -5.63 10.70
CA LYS A 115 -14.25 -4.83 11.78
C LYS A 115 -15.35 -3.94 11.18
N PRO A 116 -16.61 -4.04 11.65
CA PRO A 116 -17.68 -3.15 11.22
C PRO A 116 -17.33 -1.66 11.48
N PRO A 117 -17.78 -0.74 10.62
CA PRO A 117 -17.70 0.69 10.90
C PRO A 117 -18.40 1.04 12.22
N TYR A 118 -17.87 2.01 12.96
CA TYR A 118 -18.51 2.46 14.19
C TYR A 118 -19.94 2.98 13.92
N GLY A 119 -20.88 2.64 14.82
CA GLY A 119 -22.32 2.86 14.61
C GLY A 119 -23.04 1.72 13.89
N TYR A 120 -22.32 0.70 13.42
CA TYR A 120 -22.87 -0.51 12.80
C TYR A 120 -22.33 -1.78 13.47
N MET A 121 -23.10 -2.85 13.33
CA MET A 121 -22.74 -4.20 13.76
C MET A 121 -22.95 -5.20 12.62
N ALA A 122 -22.12 -6.23 12.56
CA ALA A 122 -22.31 -7.32 11.60
C ALA A 122 -23.36 -8.30 12.16
N VAL A 123 -24.45 -8.50 11.42
CA VAL A 123 -25.51 -9.47 11.74
C VAL A 123 -25.62 -10.50 10.62
N PRO A 124 -26.07 -11.74 10.89
CA PRO A 124 -26.31 -12.72 9.84
C PRO A 124 -27.23 -12.18 8.73
N SER A 125 -26.91 -12.48 7.47
CA SER A 125 -27.74 -12.12 6.33
C SER A 125 -29.02 -12.96 6.30
N GLU A 126 -30.11 -12.40 5.76
CA GLU A 126 -31.43 -13.06 5.70
C GLU A 126 -31.40 -14.35 4.85
N ASP A 127 -30.60 -14.36 3.77
CA ASP A 127 -30.37 -15.55 2.94
C ASP A 127 -29.53 -16.66 3.62
N GLY A 128 -29.17 -16.49 4.90
CA GLY A 128 -28.30 -17.40 5.65
C GLY A 128 -26.82 -17.43 5.19
N LYS A 129 -26.47 -16.64 4.18
CA LYS A 129 -25.14 -16.61 3.58
C LYS A 129 -24.37 -15.34 3.96
N GLY A 130 -23.50 -15.46 4.95
CA GLY A 130 -22.61 -14.40 5.40
C GLY A 130 -23.31 -13.37 6.31
N TYR A 131 -22.79 -12.15 6.32
CA TYR A 131 -23.23 -11.07 7.21
C TYR A 131 -23.73 -9.87 6.42
N ARG A 132 -24.51 -9.01 7.08
CA ARG A 132 -24.88 -7.67 6.64
C ARG A 132 -24.57 -6.67 7.76
N LEU A 133 -24.53 -5.39 7.43
CA LEU A 133 -24.41 -4.34 8.45
C LEU A 133 -25.81 -3.96 8.93
N ALA A 134 -26.04 -4.07 10.23
CA ALA A 134 -27.18 -3.49 10.92
C ALA A 134 -26.72 -2.29 11.76
N VAL A 135 -27.63 -1.36 12.03
CA VAL A 135 -27.35 -0.21 12.89
C VAL A 135 -27.16 -0.70 14.32
N ASP A 136 -26.05 -0.33 14.95
CA ASP A 136 -25.81 -0.62 16.37
C ASP A 136 -26.69 0.31 17.22
N PRO A 137 -27.61 -0.21 18.06
CA PRO A 137 -28.53 0.62 18.84
C PRO A 137 -27.84 1.60 19.79
N LEU A 138 -26.67 1.25 20.31
CA LEU A 138 -25.92 2.10 21.24
C LEU A 138 -24.99 3.05 20.48
N ALA A 139 -24.10 2.51 19.65
CA ALA A 139 -23.10 3.32 18.97
C ALA A 139 -23.70 4.30 17.95
N SER A 140 -24.86 3.97 17.36
CA SER A 140 -25.52 4.87 16.40
C SER A 140 -26.06 6.15 17.05
N THR A 141 -26.41 6.13 18.33
CA THR A 141 -26.86 7.35 19.05
C THR A 141 -25.73 8.37 19.13
N VAL A 142 -24.51 7.91 19.38
CA VAL A 142 -23.29 8.72 19.39
C VAL A 142 -23.04 9.29 18.00
N VAL A 143 -23.15 8.48 16.94
CA VAL A 143 -22.99 8.95 15.56
C VAL A 143 -24.02 10.01 15.20
N ARG A 144 -25.30 9.82 15.54
CA ARG A 144 -26.36 10.82 15.30
C ARG A 144 -26.07 12.13 16.03
N ARG A 145 -25.73 12.06 17.31
CA ARG A 145 -25.33 13.24 18.10
C ARG A 145 -24.15 13.99 17.47
N ILE A 146 -23.14 13.27 16.97
CA ILE A 146 -22.00 13.90 16.27
C ILE A 146 -22.47 14.63 15.02
N VAL A 147 -23.36 14.02 14.23
CA VAL A 147 -23.92 14.65 13.03
C VAL A 147 -24.71 15.90 13.39
N ASP A 148 -25.57 15.83 14.40
CA ASP A 148 -26.37 16.96 14.88
C ASP A 148 -25.46 18.11 15.35
N ASP A 149 -24.46 17.82 16.20
CA ASP A 149 -23.49 18.82 16.68
C ASP A 149 -22.72 19.50 15.54
N VAL A 150 -22.41 18.77 14.45
CA VAL A 150 -21.75 19.33 13.26
C VAL A 150 -22.71 20.21 12.46
N LEU A 151 -23.95 19.76 12.25
CA LEU A 151 -24.97 20.52 11.52
C LEU A 151 -25.33 21.82 12.24
N ASP A 152 -25.27 21.83 13.57
CA ASP A 152 -25.45 23.02 14.42
C ASP A 152 -24.23 23.97 14.41
N GLY A 153 -23.22 23.70 13.58
CA GLY A 153 -22.02 24.54 13.43
C GLY A 153 -20.92 24.24 14.45
N GLY A 154 -21.00 23.12 15.16
CA GLY A 154 -19.97 22.69 16.11
C GLY A 154 -18.64 22.37 15.43
N SER A 155 -17.54 22.84 16.03
CA SER A 155 -16.19 22.46 15.60
C SER A 155 -15.91 20.98 15.86
N ILE A 156 -15.41 20.26 14.85
CA ILE A 156 -14.99 18.85 14.94
C ILE A 156 -14.05 18.62 16.13
N THR A 157 -13.10 19.52 16.36
CA THR A 157 -12.14 19.42 17.49
C THR A 157 -12.85 19.49 18.84
N ARG A 158 -13.86 20.36 18.96
CA ARG A 158 -14.67 20.50 20.19
C ARG A 158 -15.49 19.23 20.44
N ILE A 159 -16.12 18.70 19.40
CA ILE A 159 -16.94 17.48 19.47
C ILE A 159 -16.06 16.29 19.88
N ALA A 160 -14.91 16.12 19.24
CA ALA A 160 -13.97 15.04 19.58
C ALA A 160 -13.47 15.14 21.03
N ARG A 161 -13.15 16.35 21.52
CA ARG A 161 -12.75 16.55 22.93
C ARG A 161 -13.86 16.14 23.88
N LYS A 162 -15.09 16.60 23.63
CA LYS A 162 -16.27 16.25 24.45
C LYS A 162 -16.50 14.73 24.49
N LEU A 163 -16.38 14.04 23.36
CA LEU A 163 -16.48 12.57 23.30
C LEU A 163 -15.39 11.87 24.12
N ASN A 164 -14.15 12.35 24.08
CA ASN A 164 -13.04 11.76 24.83
C ASN A 164 -13.19 11.96 26.34
N GLU A 165 -13.76 13.10 26.76
CA GLU A 165 -14.06 13.40 28.18
C GLU A 165 -15.15 12.49 28.73
N GLU A 166 -16.10 12.08 27.89
CA GLU A 166 -17.25 11.23 28.26
C GLU A 166 -16.88 9.74 28.47
N ARG A 167 -15.62 9.32 28.25
CA ARG A 167 -15.09 7.95 28.46
C ARG A 167 -16.12 6.83 28.16
N THR A 168 -16.62 6.81 26.92
CA THR A 168 -17.39 5.68 26.39
C THR A 168 -16.49 4.60 25.82
#